data_AF-A0A952M4L4-F1
#
_entry.id   AF-A0A952M4L4-F1
#
_cell.length_a   1.000
_cell.length_b   1.000
_cell.length_c   1.000
_cell.angle_alpha   90.00
_cell.angle_beta   90.00
_cell.angle_gamma   90.00
#
_symmetry.space_group_name_H-M   'P 1'
#
loop_
_entity.id
_entity.type
_entity.pdbx_description
1 polymer ?
#
loop_
_entity_poly.entity_id
_entity_poly.type
_entity_poly.pdbx_seq_one_letter_code
_entity_poly.pdbx_strand_id
1 'polypeptide(L)' 'MESKELKSDKKRLTLREFFSMGEVGGYFFRKKDPARPSNFNIRMMHGINKISIAIFLLGVLFLILKRFI' A
#
# COMPACT_ATOMS: atom_id res chain seq x y z
N MET A 1 13.19 -6.34 -39.69
CA MET A 1 12.79 -7.06 -38.46
C MET A 1 12.14 -6.06 -37.53
N GLU A 2 10.91 -6.37 -37.16
CA GLU A 2 9.88 -5.49 -36.62
C GLU A 2 10.22 -4.89 -35.25
N SER A 3 10.01 -3.57 -35.15
CA SER A 3 10.05 -2.76 -33.94
C SER A 3 9.06 -3.28 -32.90
N LYS A 4 9.58 -3.94 -31.85
CA LYS A 4 8.78 -4.27 -30.67
C LYS A 4 8.51 -2.99 -29.88
N GLU A 5 7.35 -2.39 -30.14
CA GLU A 5 6.75 -1.35 -29.31
C GLU A 5 6.73 -1.79 -27.84
N LEU A 6 7.55 -1.13 -27.02
CA LEU A 6 7.40 -1.10 -25.58
C LEU A 6 6.16 -0.25 -25.25
N LYS A 7 4.97 -0.85 -25.33
CA LYS A 7 3.76 -0.32 -24.68
C LYS A 7 3.96 -0.43 -23.17
N SER A 8 4.64 0.55 -22.60
CA SER A 8 4.59 0.83 -21.17
C SER A 8 3.18 1.36 -20.91
N ASP A 9 2.28 0.45 -20.53
CA ASP A 9 0.95 0.80 -20.05
C ASP A 9 1.13 1.78 -18.88
N LYS A 10 0.98 3.06 -19.20
CA LYS A 10 0.98 4.18 -18.26
C LYS A 10 -0.28 4.04 -17.42
N LYS A 11 -0.25 3.14 -16.43
CA LYS A 11 -1.30 2.95 -15.43
C LYS A 11 -1.57 4.32 -14.83
N ARG A 12 -2.68 4.94 -15.22
CA ARG A 12 -3.11 6.21 -14.63
C ARG A 12 -3.47 5.90 -13.19
N LEU A 13 -2.63 6.36 -12.27
CA LEU A 13 -2.86 6.31 -10.83
C LEU A 13 -4.18 7.05 -10.55
N THR A 14 -5.28 6.31 -10.55
CA THR A 14 -6.62 6.89 -10.53
C THR A 14 -6.97 7.15 -9.08
N LEU A 15 -7.64 8.27 -8.77
CA LEU A 15 -8.07 8.61 -7.41
C LEU A 15 -8.87 7.47 -6.74
N ARG A 16 -9.54 6.63 -7.54
CA ARG A 16 -10.22 5.41 -7.09
C ARG A 16 -9.27 4.35 -6.52
N GLU A 17 -8.06 4.18 -7.05
CA GLU A 17 -7.04 3.30 -6.46
C GLU A 17 -6.51 3.89 -5.15
N PHE A 18 -6.32 5.22 -5.06
CA PHE A 18 -5.91 5.88 -3.81
C PHE A 18 -6.97 5.85 -2.70
N PHE A 19 -8.24 6.02 -3.04
CA PHE A 19 -9.38 5.93 -2.11
C PHE A 19 -9.98 4.53 -2.02
N SER A 20 -9.31 3.50 -2.56
CA SER A 20 -9.69 2.10 -2.32
C SER A 20 -9.36 1.75 -0.86
N MET A 21 -10.19 2.24 0.06
CA MET A 21 -10.09 2.02 1.50
C MET A 21 -10.22 0.52 1.86
N GLY A 22 -10.77 -0.27 0.93
CA GLY A 22 -10.76 -1.73 0.98
C GLY A 22 -9.35 -2.34 0.88
N GLU A 23 -8.38 -1.66 0.27
CA GLU A 23 -6.99 -2.09 0.30
C GLU A 23 -6.39 -1.90 1.70
N VAL A 24 -6.57 -0.76 2.37
CA VAL A 24 -6.06 -0.59 3.74
C VAL A 24 -6.74 -1.52 4.75
N GLY A 25 -8.06 -1.77 4.63
CA GLY A 25 -8.74 -2.79 5.43
C GLY A 25 -8.26 -4.21 5.10
N GLY A 26 -8.07 -4.50 3.81
CA GLY A 26 -7.46 -5.74 3.35
C GLY A 26 -6.03 -5.91 3.86
N TYR A 27 -5.22 -4.86 4.04
CA TYR A 27 -3.84 -4.97 4.52
C TYR A 27 -3.73 -5.59 5.93
N PHE A 28 -4.75 -5.43 6.77
CA PHE A 28 -4.84 -6.01 8.13
C PHE A 28 -5.52 -7.39 8.16
N PHE A 29 -6.46 -7.67 7.25
CA PHE A 29 -7.25 -8.92 7.24
C PHE A 29 -6.96 -9.87 6.07
N ARG A 30 -6.03 -9.54 5.16
CA ARG A 30 -5.72 -10.37 3.99
C ARG A 30 -5.00 -11.64 4.42
N LYS A 31 -5.69 -12.78 4.26
CA LYS A 31 -5.14 -14.13 4.42
C LYS A 31 -3.81 -14.26 3.68
N LYS A 32 -2.80 -14.77 4.39
CA LYS A 32 -1.48 -15.06 3.85
C LYS A 32 -1.61 -16.27 2.92
N ASP A 33 -1.54 -16.02 1.62
CA ASP A 33 -1.57 -17.06 0.62
C ASP A 33 -0.21 -17.80 0.62
N PRO A 34 -0.21 -19.13 0.80
CA PRO A 34 1.02 -19.91 0.93
C PRO A 34 1.78 -20.12 -0.39
N ALA A 35 1.18 -19.84 -1.56
CA ALA A 35 1.79 -20.08 -2.87
C ALA A 35 2.67 -18.93 -3.40
N ARG A 36 2.83 -17.82 -2.65
CA ARG A 36 3.55 -16.64 -3.13
C ARG A 36 5.07 -16.80 -2.92
N PRO A 37 5.91 -16.56 -3.95
CA PRO A 37 7.37 -16.59 -3.79
C PRO A 37 7.77 -15.58 -2.72
N SER A 38 8.45 -16.07 -1.67
CA SER A 38 8.83 -15.29 -0.50
C SER A 38 10.10 -14.49 -0.75
N ASN A 39 10.06 -13.56 -1.70
CA ASN A 39 11.18 -12.64 -1.91
C ASN A 39 11.18 -11.61 -0.77
N PHE A 40 12.28 -11.57 -0.01
CA PHE A 40 12.46 -10.69 1.14
C PHE A 40 12.26 -9.21 0.75
N ASN A 41 12.74 -8.80 -0.43
CA ASN A 41 12.55 -7.44 -0.96
C ASN A 41 11.08 -7.03 -1.08
N ILE A 42 10.20 -7.93 -1.55
CA ILE A 42 8.76 -7.63 -1.71
C ILE A 42 8.08 -7.54 -0.33
N ARG A 43 8.52 -8.36 0.63
CA ARG A 43 8.05 -8.29 2.03
C ARG A 43 8.51 -7.00 2.70
N MET A 44 9.75 -6.57 2.49
CA MET A 44 10.27 -5.30 2.99
C MET A 44 9.51 -4.11 2.39
N MET A 45 9.29 -4.10 1.08
CA MET A 45 8.56 -3.02 0.41
C MET A 45 7.15 -2.85 1.00
N HIS A 46 6.43 -3.96 1.23
CA HIS A 46 5.12 -3.95 1.88
C HIS A 46 5.18 -3.62 3.38
N GLY A 47 6.25 -4.02 4.07
CA GLY A 47 6.50 -3.70 5.48
C GLY A 47 6.70 -2.20 5.69
N ILE A 48 7.53 -1.56 4.86
CA ILE A 48 7.76 -0.11 4.90
C ILE A 48 6.44 0.64 4.63
N ASN A 49 5.63 0.16 3.68
CA ASN A 49 4.32 0.75 3.39
C ASN A 49 3.32 0.61 4.56
N LYS A 50 3.41 -0.47 5.33
CA LYS A 50 2.60 -0.67 6.56
C LYS A 50 3.06 0.24 7.70
N ILE A 51 4.36 0.39 7.88
CA ILE A 51 4.95 1.22 8.96
C ILE A 51 4.60 2.70 8.74
N SER A 52 4.66 3.18 7.50
CA SER A 52 4.30 4.56 7.16
C SER A 52 2.84 4.87 7.48
N ILE A 53 1.90 3.97 7.16
CA ILE A 53 0.49 4.12 7.54
C ILE A 53 0.33 4.12 9.07
N ALA A 54 1.03 3.25 9.79
CA ALA A 54 0.93 3.15 11.25
C ALA A 54 1.41 4.43 11.96
N ILE A 55 2.57 4.97 11.56
CA ILE A 55 3.12 6.21 12.13
C ILE A 55 2.22 7.40 11.80
N PHE A 56 1.69 7.46 10.57
CA PHE A 56 0.74 8.49 10.18
C PHE A 56 -0.53 8.47 11.04
N LEU A 57 -1.13 7.30 11.24
CA LEU A 57 -2.31 7.15 12.09
C LEU A 57 -2.04 7.51 13.55
N LEU A 58 -0.87 7.14 14.09
CA LEU A 58 -0.47 7.54 15.44
C LEU A 58 -0.34 9.06 15.57
N GLY A 59 0.26 9.73 14.58
CA GLY A 59 0.39 11.18 14.56
C GLY A 59 -0.96 11.89 14.49
N VAL A 60 -1.86 11.43 13.61
CA VAL A 60 -3.24 11.94 13.51
C VAL A 60 -3.99 11.72 14.83
N LEU A 61 -3.90 10.53 15.42
CA LEU A 61 -4.55 10.23 16.69
C LEU A 61 -4.00 11.11 17.82
N PHE A 62 -2.68 11.32 17.88
CA PHE A 62 -2.06 12.21 18.85
C PHE A 62 -2.55 13.66 18.71
N LEU A 63 -2.63 14.18 17.48
CA LEU A 63 -3.15 15.53 17.23
C LEU A 63 -4.62 15.68 17.63
N ILE A 64 -5.45 14.66 17.35
CA ILE A 64 -6.86 14.63 17.77
C ILE A 64 -6.92 14.63 19.30
N LEU A 65 -6.24 13.69 19.97
CA LEU A 65 -6.24 13.58 21.43
C LEU A 65 -5.74 14.87 22.10
N LYS A 66 -4.65 15.46 21.61
CA LYS A 66 -4.12 16.75 22.09
C LYS A 66 -5.10 17.91 21.90
N ARG A 67 -6.01 17.83 20.94
CA ARG A 67 -6.99 18.88 20.69
C ARG A 67 -8.24 18.75 21.55
N PHE A 68 -8.57 17.53 21.99
CA PHE A 68 -9.75 17.24 22.81
C PHE A 68 -9.46 17.13 24.31
N ILE A 69 -8.19 16.89 24.70
CA ILE A 69 -7.66 16.99 26.07
C ILE A 69 -7.06 18.38 26.25
#